data_AF-X0V0X2-F1
#
_entry.id   AF-X0V0X2-F1
#
_cell.length_a   1.000
_cell.length_b   1.000
_cell.length_c   1.000
_cell.angle_alpha   90.00
_cell.angle_beta   90.00
_cell.angle_gamma   90.00
#
_symmetry.space_group_name_H-M   'P 1'
#
loop_
_entity.id
_entity.type
_entity.pdbx_description
1 polymer ?
#
loop_
_entity_poly.entity_id
_entity_poly.type
_entity_poly.pdbx_seq_one_letter_code
_entity_poly.pdbx_strand_id
1 'polypeptide(L)' 'MHGKQVKALTNAKSVTARVFTKEEHAQNHCQIGNVGLALDVMVKWIEKKS' A
#
# COMPACT_ATOMS: atom_id res chain seq x y z
N MET A 1 -11.25 8.68 4.52
CA MET A 1 -10.89 9.36 3.26
C MET A 1 -10.27 8.44 2.21
N HIS A 2 -9.50 7.42 2.61
CA HIS A 2 -8.80 6.50 1.70
C HIS A 2 -9.60 6.05 0.47
N GLY A 3 -10.80 5.48 0.65
CA GLY A 3 -11.61 4.99 -0.47
C GLY A 3 -12.04 6.08 -1.48
N LYS A 4 -12.21 7.34 -1.03
CA LYS A 4 -12.51 8.46 -1.94
C LYS A 4 -11.28 8.83 -2.78
N GLN A 5 -10.08 8.80 -2.19
CA GLN A 5 -8.82 9.07 -2.89
C GLN A 5 -8.53 8.02 -3.97
N VAL A 6 -8.72 6.73 -3.65
CA VAL A 6 -8.55 5.65 -4.63
C VAL A 6 -9.52 5.81 -5.80
N LYS A 7 -10.79 6.13 -5.52
CA LYS A 7 -11.81 6.36 -6.57
C LYS A 7 -11.55 7.58 -7.45
N ALA A 8 -10.76 8.55 -6.98
CA ALA A 8 -10.42 9.75 -7.75
C ALA A 8 -9.38 9.49 -8.86
N LEU A 9 -8.70 8.34 -8.85
CA LEU A 9 -7.68 7.95 -9.84
C LEU A 9 -8.31 7.39 -11.13
N THR A 10 -9.24 8.11 -11.74
CA THR A 10 -10.07 7.64 -12.87
C THR A 10 -9.31 7.40 -14.16
N ASN A 11 -8.14 8.02 -14.33
CA ASN A 11 -7.32 7.91 -15.54
C ASN A 11 -6.22 6.82 -15.45
N ALA A 12 -6.12 6.10 -14.32
CA ALA A 12 -5.16 5.02 -14.17
C ALA A 12 -5.69 3.72 -14.79
N LYS A 13 -4.88 3.03 -15.62
CA LYS A 13 -5.24 1.72 -16.21
C LYS A 13 -5.60 0.68 -15.14
N SER A 14 -4.93 0.70 -13.99
CA SER A 14 -5.25 -0.13 -12.83
C SER A 14 -4.65 0.48 -11.56
N VAL A 15 -5.35 0.32 -10.42
CA VAL A 15 -4.88 0.79 -9.11
C VAL A 15 -4.93 -0.36 -8.11
N THR A 16 -3.90 -0.49 -7.28
CA THR A 16 -3.90 -1.33 -6.07
C THR A 16 -3.68 -0.43 -4.87
N ALA A 17 -4.49 -0.58 -3.83
CA ALA A 17 -4.36 0.17 -2.59
C ALA A 17 -4.37 -0.79 -1.40
N ARG A 18 -3.63 -0.43 -0.34
CA ARG A 18 -3.57 -1.14 0.94
C ARG A 18 -3.52 -0.12 2.06
N VAL A 19 -4.19 -0.42 3.17
CA VAL A 19 -4.04 0.31 4.43
C VAL A 19 -3.30 -0.60 5.39
N PHE A 20 -2.16 -0.14 5.92
CA PHE A 20 -1.45 -0.84 6.97
C PHE A 20 -2.12 -0.60 8.32
N THR A 21 -2.31 -1.66 9.11
CA THR A 21 -3.02 -1.58 10.39
C THR A 21 -2.07 -1.52 11.59
N LYS A 22 -2.64 -1.25 12.77
CA LYS A 22 -1.89 -1.19 14.01
C LYS A 22 -1.33 -2.56 14.40
N GLU A 23 -2.08 -3.62 14.10
CA GLU A 23 -1.70 -5.01 14.37
C GLU A 23 -0.48 -5.44 13.52
N GLU A 24 -0.31 -4.83 12.34
CA GLU A 24 0.85 -5.03 11.49
C GLU A 24 2.08 -4.21 11.92
N HIS A 25 1.92 -3.30 12.88
CA HIS A 25 2.92 -2.32 13.32
C HIS A 25 3.47 -1.42 12.18
N ALA A 26 2.74 -1.34 11.06
CA ALA A 26 3.13 -0.59 9.86
C ALA A 26 2.26 0.67 9.62
N GLN A 27 1.24 0.94 10.43
CA GLN A 27 0.30 2.07 10.25
C GLN A 27 0.92 3.48 10.39
N ASN A 28 2.13 3.56 10.92
CA ASN A 28 2.83 4.81 11.19
C ASN A 28 3.31 5.48 9.89
N HIS A 29 3.66 6.77 9.97
CA HIS A 29 4.13 7.53 8.81
C HIS A 29 5.36 6.83 8.19
N CYS A 30 5.30 6.61 6.87
CA CYS A 30 6.33 5.89 6.11
C CYS A 30 6.55 4.43 6.54
N GLN A 31 5.61 3.81 7.27
CA GLN A 31 5.70 2.43 7.75
C GLN A 31 6.98 2.12 8.58
N ILE A 32 7.64 3.11 9.17
CA ILE A 32 8.85 2.97 10.01
C ILE A 32 8.76 1.91 11.12
N GLY A 33 7.58 1.69 11.70
CA GLY A 33 7.39 0.66 12.74
C GLY A 33 7.48 -0.77 12.23
N ASN A 34 7.38 -0.99 10.91
CA ASN A 34 7.59 -2.30 10.28
C ASN A 34 7.96 -2.13 8.79
N VAL A 35 9.15 -1.55 8.54
CA VAL A 35 9.66 -1.31 7.18
C VAL A 35 9.84 -2.62 6.40
N GLY A 36 10.18 -3.72 7.08
CA GLY A 36 10.33 -5.04 6.46
C GLY A 36 9.05 -5.50 5.76
N LEU A 37 7.90 -5.42 6.46
CA LEU A 37 6.60 -5.72 5.86
C LEU A 37 6.28 -4.78 4.69
N ALA A 38 6.57 -3.48 4.83
CA ALA A 38 6.30 -2.52 3.77
C ALA A 38 7.07 -2.85 2.47
N LEU A 39 8.36 -3.17 2.59
CA LEU A 39 9.20 -3.57 1.46
C LEU A 39 8.75 -4.89 0.84
N ASP A 40 8.45 -5.90 1.65
CA ASP A 40 7.93 -7.19 1.19
C ASP A 40 6.64 -7.04 0.37
N VAL A 41 5.72 -6.17 0.82
CA VAL A 41 4.49 -5.86 0.09
C VAL A 41 4.78 -5.20 -1.26
N MET A 42 5.73 -4.26 -1.33
CA MET A 42 6.09 -3.58 -2.58
C MET A 42 6.75 -4.55 -3.57
N VAL A 43 7.71 -5.36 -3.12
CA VAL A 43 8.41 -6.34 -3.95
C VAL A 43 7.43 -7.34 -4.54
N LYS A 44 6.61 -7.99 -3.70
CA LYS A 44 5.60 -8.96 -4.16
C LYS A 44 4.59 -8.35 -5.12
N TRP A 45 4.26 -7.06 -4.96
CA TRP A 45 3.38 -6.35 -5.89
C TRP A 45 4.04 -6.15 -7.26
N ILE A 46 5.31 -5.75 -7.30
CA ILE A 46 6.08 -5.57 -8.55
C ILE A 46 6.24 -6.91 -9.27
N GLU A 47 6.62 -7.98 -8.55
CA GLU A 47 6.83 -9.31 -9.12
C GLU A 47 5.56 -9.90 -9.74
N LYS A 48 4.39 -9.66 -9.14
CA LYS A 48 3.10 -10.11 -9.68
C LYS A 48 2.68 -9.37 -10.96
N LYS A 49 3.23 -8.17 -11.19
CA LYS A 49 2.82 -7.25 -12.28
C LYS A 49 3.83 -7.18 -13.42
N SER A 50 5.05 -7.66 -13.20
CA SER A 50 6.09 -7.88 -14.21
C SER A 50 5.77 -9.14 -15.01
#